data_AF-A0A7X7DKS7-F1
#
_entry.id   AF-A0A7X7DKS7-F1
#
_cell.length_a   1.000
_cell.length_b   1.000
_cell.length_c   1.000
_cell.angle_alpha   90.00
_cell.angle_beta   90.00
_cell.angle_gamma   90.00
#
_symmetry.space_group_name_H-M   'P 1'
#
loop_
_entity.id
_entity.type
_entity.pdbx_description
1 polymer ?
#
loop_
_entity_poly.entity_id
_entity_poly.type
_entity_poly.pdbx_seq_one_letter_code
_entity_poly.pdbx_strand_id
1 'polypeptide(L)'
;MKRWYDSHRVGKFLDIFKTMHKRDRDPLVNHILELIKVDGNALIDATVMEFPLDEIHRRWYDRDPSLWMMFHGLERADKALLDTVAEYLEEKIQITEDTAVLKNHH
;
A
#
# COMPACT_ATOMS: atom_id res chain seq x y z
N MET A 1 18.97 -5.98 -2.32
CA MET A 1 18.63 -4.55 -2.28
C MET A 1 17.61 -4.35 -1.17
N LYS A 2 17.92 -3.56 -0.14
CA LYS A 2 17.00 -3.28 0.97
C LYS A 2 15.90 -2.34 0.46
N ARG A 3 14.63 -2.66 0.72
CA ARG A 3 13.49 -1.81 0.33
C ARG A 3 13.33 -0.70 1.36
N TRP A 4 12.79 0.45 0.95
CA TRP A 4 12.64 1.62 1.84
C TRP A 4 11.76 1.32 3.05
N TYR A 5 10.77 0.43 2.89
CA TYR A 5 9.86 0.01 3.95
C TYR A 5 10.34 -1.17 4.80
N ASP A 6 11.50 -1.80 4.51
CA ASP A 6 11.99 -2.95 5.27
C ASP A 6 12.31 -2.60 6.74
N SER A 7 12.57 -1.32 7.03
CA SER A 7 12.83 -0.82 8.39
C SER A 7 11.59 -0.39 9.16
N HIS A 8 10.41 -0.44 8.55
CA HIS A 8 9.17 0.01 9.17
C HIS A 8 8.16 -1.13 9.26
N ARG A 9 7.31 -1.14 10.29
CA ARG A 9 6.30 -2.19 10.49
C ARG A 9 5.31 -2.31 9.33
N VAL A 10 5.11 -1.24 8.55
CA VAL A 10 4.25 -1.25 7.36
C VAL A 10 4.73 -2.23 6.29
N GLY A 11 6.04 -2.51 6.23
CA GLY A 11 6.63 -3.38 5.23
C GLY A 11 6.04 -4.80 5.24
N LYS A 12 5.73 -5.34 6.43
CA LYS A 12 5.10 -6.67 6.57
C LYS A 12 3.75 -6.74 5.85
N PHE A 13 3.00 -5.63 5.85
CA PHE A 13 1.69 -5.55 5.20
C PHE A 13 1.81 -5.28 3.71
N LEU A 14 2.73 -4.42 3.29
CA LEU A 14 2.94 -4.10 1.87
C LEU A 14 3.33 -5.34 1.05
N ASP A 15 4.04 -6.30 1.64
CA ASP A 15 4.35 -7.57 0.98
C ASP A 15 3.12 -8.44 0.73
N ILE A 16 2.08 -8.35 1.57
CA ILE A 16 0.83 -9.11 1.42
C ILE A 16 0.06 -8.67 0.17
N PHE A 17 0.18 -7.41 -0.25
CA PHE A 17 -0.50 -6.92 -1.45
C PHE A 17 -0.06 -7.67 -2.72
N LYS A 18 1.12 -8.29 -2.71
CA LYS A 18 1.64 -9.07 -3.85
C LYS A 18 0.81 -10.33 -4.11
N THR A 19 0.25 -10.92 -3.06
CA THR A 19 -0.52 -12.17 -3.12
C THR A 19 -2.03 -11.95 -3.01
N MET A 20 -2.46 -10.75 -2.61
CA MET A 20 -3.86 -10.41 -2.44
C MET A 20 -4.60 -10.32 -3.78
N HIS A 21 -5.83 -10.84 -3.82
CA HIS A 21 -6.69 -10.67 -4.97
C HIS A 21 -7.08 -9.21 -5.15
N LYS A 22 -7.13 -8.75 -6.40
CA LYS A 22 -7.45 -7.37 -6.77
C LYS A 22 -8.73 -6.84 -6.09
N ARG A 23 -9.77 -7.68 -6.01
CA ARG A 23 -11.06 -7.34 -5.39
C ARG A 23 -10.94 -6.93 -3.91
N ASP A 24 -10.08 -7.61 -3.16
CA ASP A 24 -9.89 -7.36 -1.73
C ASP A 24 -8.83 -6.29 -1.49
N ARG A 25 -7.87 -6.21 -2.41
CA ARG A 25 -6.76 -5.27 -2.39
C ARG A 25 -7.17 -3.84 -2.70
N ASP A 26 -7.96 -3.63 -3.75
CA ASP A 26 -8.26 -2.29 -4.27
C ASP A 26 -8.97 -1.38 -3.23
N PRO A 27 -9.91 -1.87 -2.39
CA PRO A 27 -10.46 -1.07 -1.29
C PRO A 27 -9.40 -0.59 -0.30
N LEU A 28 -8.41 -1.43 0.03
CA LEU A 28 -7.32 -1.05 0.92
C LEU A 28 -6.42 0.02 0.28
N VAL A 29 -6.05 -0.19 -0.99
CA VAL A 29 -5.23 0.76 -1.76
C VAL A 29 -5.91 2.12 -1.84
N ASN A 30 -7.20 2.14 -2.18
CA ASN A 30 -7.95 3.39 -2.33
C ASN A 30 -8.02 4.17 -1.02
N HIS A 31 -8.24 3.50 0.11
CA HIS A 31 -8.25 4.17 1.40
C HIS A 31 -6.88 4.73 1.77
N ILE A 32 -5.79 4.00 1.50
CA ILE A 32 -4.44 4.51 1.74
C ILE A 32 -4.16 5.74 0.87
N LEU A 33 -4.61 5.73 -0.39
CA LEU A 33 -4.50 6.90 -1.28
C LEU A 33 -5.30 8.10 -0.75
N GLU A 34 -6.46 7.87 -0.10
CA GLU A 34 -7.21 8.93 0.59
C GLU A 34 -6.43 9.49 1.79
N LEU A 35 -5.80 8.63 2.60
CA LEU A 35 -4.95 9.08 3.71
C LEU A 35 -3.78 9.94 3.20
N ILE A 36 -3.11 9.50 2.13
CA ILE A 36 -2.02 10.27 1.50
C ILE A 36 -2.54 11.64 0.99
N LYS A 37 -3.74 11.69 0.40
CA LYS A 37 -4.35 12.96 -0.06
C LYS A 37 -4.61 13.92 1.09
N VAL A 38 -5.15 13.41 2.19
CA VAL A 38 -5.51 14.23 3.36
C VAL A 38 -4.27 14.79 4.04
N ASP A 39 -3.21 14.00 4.18
CA ASP A 39 -1.98 14.41 4.86
C ASP A 39 -1.03 15.23 3.98
N GLY A 40 -1.17 15.18 2.65
CA GLY A 40 -0.41 16.05 1.77
C GLY A 40 -0.71 15.89 0.28
N ASN A 41 -1.50 16.82 -0.29
CA ASN A 41 -1.66 16.96 -1.75
C ASN A 41 -0.31 17.04 -2.49
N ALA A 42 0.73 17.61 -1.86
CA ALA A 42 2.08 17.71 -2.42
C ALA A 42 2.77 16.34 -2.64
N LEU A 43 2.40 15.29 -1.91
CA LEU A 43 3.00 13.96 -2.04
C LEU A 43 2.52 13.25 -3.32
N ILE A 44 1.27 13.49 -3.72
CA ILE A 44 0.72 12.94 -4.96
C ILE A 44 1.23 13.70 -6.17
N ASP A 45 1.23 15.03 -6.12
CA ASP A 45 1.73 15.85 -7.24
C ASP A 45 3.21 15.57 -7.54
N ALA A 46 4.03 15.33 -6.51
CA ALA A 46 5.45 14.97 -6.67
C ALA A 46 5.65 13.56 -7.24
N THR A 47 4.71 12.63 -7.01
CA THR A 47 4.83 11.24 -7.47
C THR A 47 4.26 11.06 -8.88
N VAL A 48 3.17 11.71 -9.26
CA VAL A 48 2.59 11.59 -10.63
C VAL A 48 3.61 11.84 -11.75
N MET A 49 4.54 12.79 -11.54
CA MET A 49 5.58 13.14 -12.52
C MET A 49 6.70 12.09 -12.67
N GLU A 50 6.81 11.15 -11.74
CA GLU A 50 7.84 10.10 -11.73
C GLU A 50 7.33 8.74 -12.19
N PHE A 51 6.09 8.66 -12.68
CA PHE A 51 5.55 7.41 -13.21
C PHE A 51 6.49 6.84 -14.28
N PRO A 52 7.05 5.64 -14.10
CA PRO A 52 8.12 5.13 -14.93
C PRO A 52 7.60 4.82 -16.34
N LEU A 53 7.92 5.72 -17.27
CA LEU A 53 7.73 5.52 -18.71
C LEU A 53 8.67 4.44 -19.27
N ASP A 54 9.71 4.06 -18.52
CA ASP A 54 10.73 3.09 -18.94
C ASP A 54 10.45 1.68 -18.37
N GLU A 55 10.67 0.64 -19.18
CA GLU A 55 10.19 -0.72 -18.94
C GLU A 55 11.20 -1.65 -18.23
N ILE A 56 12.45 -1.21 -18.08
CA ILE A 56 13.60 -2.11 -17.83
C ILE A 56 13.73 -2.54 -16.35
N HIS A 57 13.17 -1.81 -15.38
CA HIS A 57 13.30 -2.12 -13.94
C HIS A 57 11.97 -2.13 -13.16
N ARG A 58 10.91 -2.65 -13.77
CA ARG A 58 9.57 -2.63 -13.15
C ARG A 58 9.43 -3.60 -11.98
N ARG A 59 9.04 -3.08 -10.82
CA ARG A 59 8.53 -3.85 -9.68
C ARG A 59 7.13 -4.36 -9.98
N TRP A 60 6.69 -5.36 -9.22
CA TRP A 60 5.40 -6.03 -9.45
C TRP A 60 4.19 -5.07 -9.35
N TYR A 61 4.33 -3.98 -8.58
CA TYR A 61 3.30 -2.95 -8.41
C TYR A 61 3.35 -1.84 -9.47
N ASP A 62 4.37 -1.78 -10.33
CA ASP A 62 4.54 -0.66 -11.28
C ASP A 62 3.55 -0.68 -12.45
N ARG A 63 2.89 -1.81 -12.68
CA ARG A 63 1.88 -1.95 -13.74
C ARG A 63 0.48 -1.51 -13.31
N ASP A 64 0.27 -1.30 -12.02
CA ASP A 64 -1.00 -0.89 -11.44
C ASP A 64 -0.85 0.55 -10.94
N PRO A 65 -1.47 1.54 -11.61
CA PRO A 65 -1.28 2.95 -11.26
C PRO A 65 -1.61 3.27 -9.80
N SER A 66 -2.63 2.63 -9.23
CA SER A 66 -3.04 2.85 -7.84
C SER A 66 -2.01 2.30 -6.87
N LEU A 67 -1.50 1.09 -7.12
CA LEU A 67 -0.42 0.54 -6.30
C LEU A 67 0.86 1.35 -6.46
N TRP A 68 1.22 1.74 -7.68
CA TRP A 68 2.38 2.57 -7.94
C TRP A 68 2.32 3.87 -7.13
N MET A 69 1.20 4.62 -7.24
CA MET A 69 1.00 5.85 -6.47
C MET A 69 1.06 5.61 -4.96
N MET A 70 0.47 4.52 -4.47
CA MET A 70 0.50 4.18 -3.05
C MET A 70 1.93 3.93 -2.58
N PHE A 71 2.69 3.06 -3.27
CA PHE A 71 4.06 2.71 -2.86
C PHE A 71 5.00 3.92 -2.90
N HIS A 72 4.90 4.77 -3.92
CA HIS A 72 5.74 5.96 -4.04
C HIS A 72 5.28 7.12 -3.15
N GLY A 73 3.98 7.24 -2.88
CA GLY A 73 3.44 8.19 -1.92
C GLY A 73 3.91 7.87 -0.50
N LEU A 74 3.87 6.60 -0.10
CA LEU A 74 4.36 6.16 1.20
C LEU A 74 5.89 6.23 1.34
N GLU A 75 6.65 6.07 0.25
CA GLU A 75 8.12 6.23 0.29
C GLU A 75 8.54 7.62 0.77
N ARG A 76 7.70 8.63 0.51
CA ARG A 76 7.90 10.03 0.86
C ARG A 76 7.11 10.48 2.08
N ALA A 77 6.24 9.61 2.59
CA ALA A 77 5.45 9.88 3.76
C ALA A 77 6.36 10.04 4.98
N ASP A 78 5.93 10.89 5.91
CA ASP A 78 6.57 10.94 7.21
C ASP A 78 6.24 9.69 8.03
N LYS A 79 6.89 9.56 9.17
CA LYS A 79 6.69 8.41 10.05
C LYS A 79 5.25 8.33 10.58
N ALA A 80 4.58 9.46 10.82
CA ALA A 80 3.23 9.49 11.38
C ALA A 80 2.21 8.89 10.42
N LEU A 81 2.30 9.23 9.13
CA LEU A 81 1.46 8.65 8.09
C LEU A 81 1.77 7.16 7.89
N LEU A 82 3.04 6.76 7.93
CA LEU A 82 3.43 5.34 7.86
C LEU A 82 2.88 4.52 9.02
N ASP A 83 2.84 5.09 10.23
CA ASP A 83 2.26 4.45 11.41
C ASP A 83 0.73 4.35 11.30
N THR A 84 0.06 5.40 10.85
CA THR A 84 -1.39 5.41 10.59
C THR A 84 -1.79 4.34 9.56
N VAL A 85 -1.04 4.22 8.47
CA VAL A 85 -1.27 3.20 7.44
C VAL A 85 -1.01 1.80 7.98
N ALA A 86 0.02 1.61 8.80
CA ALA A 86 0.29 0.31 9.42
C ALA A 86 -0.85 -0.11 10.36
N GLU A 87 -1.39 0.81 11.16
CA GLU A 87 -2.52 0.54 12.06
C GLU A 87 -3.79 0.19 11.30
N TYR A 88 -4.12 0.94 10.24
CA TYR A 88 -5.24 0.62 9.35
C TYR A 88 -5.11 -0.78 8.75
N LEU A 89 -3.93 -1.13 8.24
CA LEU A 89 -3.69 -2.44 7.63
C LEU A 89 -3.72 -3.56 8.66
N GLU A 90 -3.21 -3.34 9.86
CA GLU A 90 -3.29 -4.30 10.97
C GLU A 90 -4.75 -4.62 11.30
N GLU A 91 -5.60 -3.60 11.43
CA GLU A 91 -7.03 -3.79 11.71
C GLU A 91 -7.73 -4.54 10.57
N LYS A 92 -7.53 -4.13 9.31
CA LYS A 92 -8.28 -4.70 8.17
C LYS A 92 -7.81 -6.09 7.76
N ILE A 93 -6.50 -6.35 7.84
CA ILE A 93 -5.96 -7.67 7.50
C ILE A 93 -6.32 -8.67 8.59
N GLN A 94 -6.29 -8.28 9.87
CA GLN A 94 -6.76 -9.14 10.97
C GLN A 94 -8.24 -9.51 10.82
N ILE A 95 -9.10 -8.54 10.48
CA ILE A 95 -10.53 -8.81 10.20
C ILE A 95 -10.71 -9.78 9.02
N THR A 96 -9.86 -9.68 8.00
CA THR A 96 -9.94 -10.54 6.81
C THR A 96 -9.53 -11.99 7.15
N GLU A 97 -8.53 -12.18 7.99
CA GLU A 97 -8.15 -13.51 8.49
C GLU A 97 -9.24 -14.12 9.39
N ASP A 98 -9.80 -13.33 10.33
CA ASP A 98 -10.86 -13.79 11.24
C ASP A 98 -12.16 -14.14 10.49
N THR A 99 -12.53 -13.35 9.47
CA THR A 99 -13.69 -13.64 8.62
C THR A 99 -13.47 -14.80 7.64
N ALA A 100 -12.23 -15.05 7.20
CA ALA A 100 -11.89 -16.22 6.41
C ALA A 100 -11.96 -17.52 7.23
N VAL A 101 -11.56 -17.47 8.52
CA VAL A 101 -11.70 -18.59 9.45
C VAL A 101 -13.18 -18.91 9.70
N LEU A 102 -14.03 -17.90 9.90
CA LEU A 102 -15.47 -18.09 10.14
C LEU A 102 -16.22 -18.66 8.92
N LYS A 103 -15.79 -18.37 7.69
CA LYS A 103 -16.43 -18.90 6.47
C LYS A 103 -16.08 -20.36 6.15
N ASN A 104 -15.00 -20.90 6.73
CA ASN A 104 -14.55 -22.28 6.51
C ASN A 104 -15.10 -23.29 7.53
N HIS A 105 -16.08 -22.90 8.34
CA HIS A 105 -16.71 -23.75 9.37
C HIS A 105 -18.22 -23.97 9.16
N HIS A 106 -18.72 -23.79 7.94
CA HIS A 106 -20.14 -24.03 7.60
C HIS A 106 -20.32 -25.01 6.45
#